data_AF-A0A494VQ78-F1
#
_entry.id   AF-A0A494VQ78-F1
#
_cell.length_a   1.000
_cell.length_b   1.000
_cell.length_c   1.000
_cell.angle_alpha   90.00
_cell.angle_beta   90.00
_cell.angle_gamma   90.00
#
_symmetry.space_group_name_H-M   'P 1'
#
loop_
_entity.id
_entity.type
_entity.pdbx_description
1 polymer ?
#
loop_
_entity_poly.entity_id
_entity_poly.type
_entity_poly.pdbx_seq_one_letter_code
_entity_poly.pdbx_strand_id
1 'polypeptide(L)' 'MGAKELITNPLNEQQVMMLRLLKKPLPEADFAQIRQLVVKLLAQQMDEAIEEWENEHNITADSYDQLSKGHYRSLVN' A
#
# COMPACT_ATOMS: atom_id res chain seq x y z
N MET A 1 27.97 -7.58 18.09
CA MET A 1 26.88 -8.58 18.01
C MET A 1 25.57 -7.81 17.90
N GLY A 2 24.68 -7.99 16.94
CA GLY A 2 24.67 -8.75 15.70
C GLY A 2 23.64 -8.08 14.77
N ALA A 3 23.97 -7.99 13.49
CA ALA A 3 23.05 -7.55 12.45
C ALA A 3 23.00 -8.66 11.41
N LYS A 4 22.18 -9.69 11.67
CA LYS A 4 21.85 -10.73 10.69
C LYS A 4 20.51 -11.36 11.08
N GLU A 5 19.44 -10.70 10.71
CA GLU A 5 18.29 -11.43 10.21
C GLU A 5 18.39 -11.38 8.69
N LEU A 6 19.17 -12.32 8.15
CA LEU A 6 19.24 -12.53 6.71
C LEU A 6 17.98 -13.25 6.28
N ILE A 7 17.27 -12.64 5.33
CA ILE A 7 16.23 -13.21 4.48
C ILE A 7 16.39 -14.73 4.37
N THR A 8 15.55 -15.47 5.09
CA THR A 8 15.70 -16.93 5.30
C THR A 8 15.21 -17.79 4.13
N ASN A 9 14.78 -17.18 3.02
CA ASN A 9 14.38 -17.92 1.82
C ASN A 9 15.18 -17.45 0.59
N PRO A 10 15.79 -18.38 -0.17
CA PRO A 10 16.39 -18.02 -1.45
C PRO A 10 15.28 -17.48 -2.37
N LEU A 11 15.54 -16.32 -2.97
CA LEU A 11 14.63 -15.73 -3.95
C LEU A 11 14.40 -16.73 -5.08
N ASN A 12 13.13 -16.87 -5.49
CA ASN A 12 12.78 -17.75 -6.60
C ASN A 12 13.29 -17.17 -7.93
N GLU A 13 13.28 -17.98 -9.00
CA GLU A 13 13.84 -17.60 -10.29
C GLU A 13 13.22 -16.32 -10.87
N GLN A 14 11.91 -16.12 -10.66
CA GLN A 14 11.20 -14.93 -11.12
C GLN A 14 11.64 -13.69 -10.33
N GLN A 15 11.77 -13.78 -9.01
CA GLN A 15 12.27 -12.70 -8.14
C GLN A 15 13.72 -12.33 -8.49
N VAL A 16 14.58 -13.32 -8.76
CA VAL A 16 15.96 -13.09 -9.21
C VAL A 16 15.97 -12.43 -10.59
N MET A 17 15.07 -12.82 -11.49
CA MET A 17 14.94 -12.19 -12.81
C MET A 17 14.49 -10.73 -12.67
N MET A 18 13.53 -10.42 -11.78
CA MET A 18 13.11 -9.05 -11.50
C MET A 18 14.27 -8.17 -11.01
N LEU A 19 15.08 -8.68 -10.08
CA LEU A 19 16.27 -7.94 -9.61
C LEU A 19 17.30 -7.70 -10.72
N ARG A 20 17.42 -8.64 -11.68
CA ARG A 20 18.31 -8.48 -12.84
C ARG A 20 17.79 -7.42 -13.81
N LEU A 21 16.48 -7.22 -13.92
CA LEU A 21 15.89 -6.13 -14.71
C LEU A 21 16.27 -4.75 -14.14
N LEU A 22 16.55 -4.65 -12.85
CA LEU A 22 16.99 -3.41 -12.19
C LEU A 22 18.50 -3.16 -12.31
N LYS A 23 19.29 -4.15 -12.75
CA LYS A 23 20.77 -4.04 -12.89
C LYS A 23 21.19 -3.22 -14.12
N LYS A 24 20.30 -3.11 -15.11
CA LYS A 24 20.42 -2.15 -16.22
C LYS A 24 19.27 -1.17 -16.09
N PRO A 25 19.50 0.15 -16.24
CA PRO A 25 18.38 1.09 -16.26
C PRO A 25 17.43 0.67 -17.38
N LEU A 26 16.17 0.45 -17.01
CA LEU A 26 15.12 0.16 -17.97
C LEU A 26 14.97 1.34 -18.95
N PRO A 27 14.59 1.08 -20.21
CA PRO A 27 14.12 2.14 -21.09
C PRO A 27 13.03 2.95 -20.37
N GLU A 28 13.06 4.27 -20.52
CA GLU A 28 12.18 5.17 -19.77
C GLU A 28 10.69 4.82 -19.94
N ALA A 29 10.29 4.40 -21.14
CA ALA A 29 8.93 3.97 -21.45
C ALA A 29 8.52 2.70 -20.67
N ASP A 30 9.44 1.74 -20.50
CA ASP A 30 9.16 0.49 -19.77
C ASP A 30 9.12 0.75 -18.26
N PHE A 31 10.03 1.59 -17.77
CA PHE A 31 10.04 2.03 -16.37
C PHE A 31 8.75 2.77 -16.01
N ALA A 32 8.26 3.67 -16.87
CA ALA A 32 7.03 4.41 -16.66
C ALA A 32 5.82 3.47 -16.55
N GLN A 33 5.73 2.46 -17.43
CA GLN A 33 4.66 1.46 -17.38
C GLN A 33 4.71 0.63 -16.10
N ILE A 34 5.89 0.12 -15.73
CA ILE A 34 6.06 -0.66 -14.48
C ILE A 34 5.68 0.20 -13.27
N ARG A 35 6.13 1.46 -13.23
CA ARG A 35 5.77 2.39 -12.15
C ARG A 35 4.25 2.57 -12.05
N GLN A 36 3.55 2.77 -13.16
CA GLN A 36 2.09 2.91 -13.16
C GLN A 36 1.39 1.66 -12.64
N LEU A 37 1.85 0.47 -13.06
CA LEU A 37 1.30 -0.80 -12.59
C LEU A 37 1.53 -1.01 -11.10
N VAL A 38 2.73 -0.69 -10.60
CA VAL A 38 3.06 -0.79 -9.17
C VAL A 38 2.19 0.18 -8.36
N VAL A 39 2.03 1.43 -8.80
CA VAL A 39 1.16 2.40 -8.13
C VAL A 39 -0.29 1.90 -8.09
N LYS A 40 -0.79 1.34 -9.19
CA LYS A 40 -2.15 0.78 -9.24
C LYS A 40 -2.34 -0.39 -8.27
N LEU A 41 -1.36 -1.29 -8.22
CA LEU A 41 -1.38 -2.42 -7.29
C LEU A 41 -1.36 -1.96 -5.84
N LEU A 42 -0.48 -1.00 -5.51
CA LEU A 42 -0.38 -0.46 -4.15
C LEU A 42 -1.67 0.27 -3.74
N ALA A 43 -2.29 1.03 -4.65
CA ALA A 43 -3.57 1.69 -4.39
C ALA A 43 -4.66 0.65 -4.06
N GLN A 44 -4.75 -0.42 -4.85
CA GLN A 44 -5.70 -1.50 -4.59
C GLN A 44 -5.44 -2.17 -3.22
N GLN A 45 -4.17 -2.46 -2.89
CA GLN A 45 -3.82 -3.05 -1.60
C GLN A 45 -4.16 -2.12 -0.42
N MET A 46 -4.04 -0.80 -0.61
CA MET A 46 -4.45 0.17 0.40
C MET A 46 -5.96 0.18 0.58
N ASP A 47 -6.73 0.16 -0.51
CA ASP A 47 -8.19 0.11 -0.45
C ASP A 47 -8.66 -1.16 0.28
N GLU A 48 -8.09 -2.33 -0.05
CA GLU A 48 -8.38 -3.60 0.62
C GLU A 48 -8.04 -3.56 2.12
N ALA A 49 -6.88 -3.00 2.49
CA ALA A 49 -6.48 -2.87 3.88
C ALA A 49 -7.35 -1.90 4.68
N ILE A 50 -7.83 -0.82 4.06
CA ILE A 50 -8.77 0.12 4.67
C ILE A 50 -10.12 -0.59 4.89
N GLU A 51 -10.63 -1.29 3.89
CA GLU A 51 -11.90 -2.02 4.00
C GLU A 51 -11.84 -3.10 5.10
N GLU A 52 -10.75 -3.85 5.19
CA GLU A 52 -10.55 -4.83 6.28
C GLU A 52 -10.57 -4.15 7.66
N TRP A 53 -9.80 -3.05 7.81
CA TRP A 53 -9.77 -2.29 9.05
C TRP A 53 -11.13 -1.69 9.42
N GLU A 54 -11.87 -1.15 8.45
CA GLU A 54 -13.21 -0.62 8.65
C GLU A 54 -14.18 -1.70 9.14
N ASN A 55 -14.15 -2.88 8.51
CA ASN A 55 -14.98 -4.01 8.90
C ASN A 55 -14.65 -4.49 10.33
N GLU A 56 -13.37 -4.60 10.70
CA GLU A 56 -12.95 -4.96 12.07
C GLU A 56 -13.46 -3.97 13.12
N HIS A 57 -13.50 -2.68 12.77
CA HIS A 57 -13.87 -1.60 13.68
C HIS A 57 -15.35 -1.22 13.58
N ASN A 58 -16.15 -1.95 12.79
CA ASN A 58 -17.55 -1.66 12.51
C ASN A 58 -17.76 -0.21 12.03
N ILE A 59 -16.79 0.32 11.27
CA ILE A 59 -16.90 1.61 10.61
C ILE A 59 -17.83 1.43 9.42
N THR A 60 -18.85 2.28 9.36
CA THR A 60 -19.86 2.27 8.29
C THR A 60 -19.88 3.63 7.61
N ALA A 61 -20.60 3.75 6.49
CA ALA A 61 -20.85 5.04 5.85
C ALA A 61 -21.43 6.08 6.83
N ASP A 62 -22.29 5.64 7.76
CA ASP A 62 -22.86 6.49 8.81
C ASP A 62 -21.79 6.99 9.80
N SER A 63 -20.76 6.19 10.08
CA SER A 63 -19.62 6.60 10.92
C SER A 63 -18.87 7.79 10.29
N TYR A 64 -18.68 7.77 8.98
CA TYR A 64 -18.07 8.88 8.24
C TYR A 64 -18.97 10.13 8.20
N ASP A 65 -20.28 9.94 8.02
CA ASP A 65 -21.24 11.05 8.06
C ASP A 65 -21.26 11.72 9.44
N GLN A 66 -21.23 10.94 10.53
CA GLN A 66 -21.12 11.44 11.90
C GLN A 66 -19.80 12.17 12.16
N LEU A 67 -18.65 11.65 11.69
CA LEU A 67 -17.36 12.34 11.79
C LEU A 67 -17.36 13.68 11.04
N SER A 68 -17.93 13.70 9.82
CA SER A 68 -18.01 14.92 9.01
C SER A 68 -18.85 16.02 9.68
N LYS A 69 -19.91 15.62 10.39
CA LYS A 69 -20.82 16.52 11.12
C LYS A 69 -20.28 16.90 12.50
N GLY A 70 -19.54 16.03 13.17
CA GLY A 70 -18.97 16.26 14.50
C GLY A 70 -17.91 17.36 14.55
N HIS A 71 -17.25 17.65 13.43
CA HIS A 71 -16.31 18.77 13.32
C HIS A 71 -17.00 20.15 13.28
N TYR A 72 -18.30 20.21 13.01
CA TYR A 72 -19.08 21.45 13.01
C TYR A 72 -20.03 21.48 14.21
N ARG A 73 -19.58 22.19 15.26
CA ARG A 73 -20.34 22.67 16.45
C ARG A 73 -20.23 21.80 17.71
N SER A 74 -19.15 22.03 18.45
CA SER A 74 -19.29 22.42 19.85
C SER A 74 -19.08 23.93 19.95
N LEU A 75 -20.11 24.71 19.59
CA LEU A 75 -20.24 26.04 20.18
C LEU A 75 -20.91 25.80 21.53
N VAL A 76 -20.08 25.91 22.55
CA VAL A 76 -20.41 26.02 23.97
C VAL A 76 -21.74 26.75 24.17
N ASN A 77 -22.68 26.10 24.87
CA ASN A 77 -23.70 26.71 25.70
C ASN A 77 -23.90 25.83 26.93
#